data_AF-A0A959F142-F1
#
_entry.id   AF-A0A959F142-F1
#
_cell.length_a   1.000
_cell.length_b   1.000
_cell.length_c   1.000
_cell.angle_alpha   90.00
_cell.angle_beta   90.00
_cell.angle_gamma   90.00
#
_symmetry.space_group_name_H-M   'P 1'
#
loop_
_entity.id
_entity.type
_entity.pdbx_description
1 polymer ?
#
loop_
_entity_poly.entity_id
_entity_poly.type
_entity_poly.pdbx_seq_one_letter_code
_entity_poly.pdbx_strand_id
1 'polypeptide(L)' 'MKAYNLETALAHPLATTELYIHGRRLLSFPEEVLRLPNLRLLALSDNRLRELPSGLTSLNQLEEIQLKGNAFSEVPPVLG' A
#
# COMPACT_ATOMS: atom_id res chain seq x y z
N MET A 1 0.76 -13.64 6.03
CA MET A 1 0.98 -13.08 7.38
C MET A 1 0.67 -11.61 7.37
N LYS A 2 0.25 -11.06 8.51
CA LYS A 2 -0.05 -9.64 8.68
C LYS A 2 1.21 -8.89 9.12
N ALA A 3 1.47 -7.73 8.53
CA ALA A 3 2.56 -6.82 8.90
C ALA A 3 2.01 -5.43 9.23
N TYR A 4 2.55 -4.77 10.26
CA TYR A 4 2.09 -3.46 10.75
C TYR A 4 3.08 -2.32 10.46
N ASN A 5 4.11 -2.61 9.68
CA ASN A 5 5.09 -1.67 9.17
C ASN A 5 5.84 -2.32 7.98
N LEU A 6 6.58 -1.47 7.26
CA LEU A 6 7.32 -1.88 6.07
C LEU A 6 8.52 -2.78 6.38
N GLU A 7 9.20 -2.54 7.51
CA GLU A 7 10.36 -3.32 7.93
C GLU A 7 10.02 -4.81 8.11
N THR A 8 8.98 -5.12 8.88
CA THR A 8 8.51 -6.49 9.11
C THR A 8 7.97 -7.13 7.82
N ALA A 9 7.30 -6.35 6.97
CA ALA A 9 6.83 -6.85 5.69
C ALA A 9 7.98 -7.26 4.77
N LEU A 10 9.01 -6.41 4.66
CA LEU A 10 10.19 -6.64 3.84
C LEU A 10 11.13 -7.71 4.41
N ALA A 11 11.08 -7.98 5.71
CA ALA A 11 11.77 -9.12 6.31
C ALA A 11 11.16 -10.46 5.87
N HIS A 12 9.88 -10.48 5.49
CA HIS A 12 9.18 -11.70 5.05
C HIS A 12 8.29 -11.43 3.83
N PRO A 13 8.87 -11.07 2.67
CA PRO A 13 8.11 -10.57 1.53
C PRO A 13 7.18 -11.62 0.90
N LEU A 14 7.62 -12.89 0.89
CA LEU A 14 6.82 -14.00 0.38
C LEU A 14 5.71 -14.42 1.35
N ALA A 15 5.89 -14.17 2.65
CA ALA A 15 4.90 -14.52 3.65
C ALA A 15 3.89 -13.40 3.89
N THR A 16 4.20 -12.15 3.55
CA THR A 16 3.33 -11.00 3.81
C THR A 16 2.16 -10.99 2.85
N THR A 17 0.95 -10.99 3.41
CA THR A 17 -0.32 -10.99 2.65
C THR A 17 -1.18 -9.79 2.99
N GLU A 18 -0.96 -9.16 4.15
CA GLU A 18 -1.70 -7.99 4.60
C GLU A 18 -0.72 -6.99 5.21
N LEU A 19 -0.75 -5.74 4.75
CA LEU A 19 0.15 -4.69 5.23
C LEU A 19 -0.64 -3.46 5.70
N TYR A 20 -0.36 -3.05 6.93
CA TYR A 20 -1.07 -1.99 7.64
C TYR A 20 -0.10 -0.82 7.93
N ILE A 21 -0.27 0.31 7.25
CA ILE A 21 0.57 1.52 7.41
C ILE A 21 -0.32 2.76 7.59
N HIS A 22 -1.12 2.79 8.65
CA HIS A 22 -2.09 3.87 8.88
C HIS A 22 -1.45 5.00 9.68
N GLY A 23 -1.92 6.24 9.49
CA GLY A 23 -1.58 7.33 10.40
C GLY A 23 -0.10 7.72 10.41
N ARG A 24 0.68 7.34 9.39
CA ARG A 24 2.13 7.57 9.35
C ARG A 24 2.53 8.89 8.69
N ARG A 25 1.56 9.72 8.31
CA ARG A 25 1.75 11.02 7.63
C ARG A 25 2.56 10.89 6.34
N LEU A 26 2.48 9.74 5.67
CA LEU A 26 3.18 9.51 4.40
C LEU A 26 2.76 10.57 3.39
N LEU A 27 3.74 11.29 2.85
CA LEU A 27 3.52 12.29 1.79
C LEU A 27 3.53 11.66 0.39
N SER A 28 4.22 10.54 0.25
CA SER A 28 4.35 9.75 -0.97
C SER A 28 4.16 8.26 -0.66
N PHE A 29 3.81 7.49 -1.69
CA PHE A 29 3.66 6.05 -1.56
C PHE A 29 5.03 5.39 -1.34
N PRO A 30 5.16 4.44 -0.40
CA PRO A 30 6.39 3.67 -0.20
C PRO A 30 6.54 2.60 -1.28
N GLU A 31 7.34 2.86 -2.32
CA GLU A 31 7.51 1.97 -3.47
C GLU A 31 8.03 0.57 -3.09
N GLU A 32 8.66 0.39 -1.94
CA GLU A 32 9.09 -0.92 -1.47
C GLU A 32 7.93 -1.88 -1.22
N VAL A 33 6.70 -1.36 -1.03
CA VAL A 33 5.48 -2.19 -0.98
C VAL A 33 5.28 -2.99 -2.26
N LEU A 34 5.77 -2.49 -3.40
CA LEU A 34 5.72 -3.19 -4.70
C LEU A 34 6.57 -4.47 -4.72
N ARG A 35 7.42 -4.68 -3.71
CA ARG A 35 8.25 -5.90 -3.56
C ARG A 35 7.56 -7.01 -2.77
N LEU A 36 6.26 -6.88 -2.49
CA LEU A 36 5.46 -7.84 -1.73
C LEU A 36 4.54 -8.63 -2.70
N PRO A 37 5.04 -9.69 -3.36
CA PRO A 37 4.34 -10.32 -4.49
C PRO A 37 3.02 -11.00 -4.12
N ASN A 38 2.86 -11.35 -2.84
CA ASN A 38 1.68 -12.05 -2.31
C ASN A 38 0.75 -11.12 -1.51
N LEU A 39 0.93 -9.80 -1.63
CA LEU A 39 0.12 -8.83 -0.90
C LEU A 39 -1.31 -8.84 -1.44
N ARG A 40 -2.27 -9.09 -0.54
CA ARG A 40 -3.72 -9.13 -0.82
C ARG A 40 -4.46 -7.93 -0.27
N LEU A 41 -4.01 -7.39 0.87
CA LEU A 41 -4.57 -6.18 1.48
C LEU A 41 -3.47 -5.16 1.77
N LEU A 42 -3.68 -3.92 1.30
CA LEU A 42 -2.82 -2.78 1.60
C LEU A 42 -3.63 -1.65 2.25
N ALA A 43 -3.41 -1.41 3.53
CA ALA A 43 -4.13 -0.39 4.28
C ALA A 43 -3.26 0.84 4.56
N LEU A 44 -3.53 1.92 3.82
CA LEU A 44 -2.81 3.20 3.83
C LEU A 44 -3.68 4.37 4.33
N SER A 45 -4.76 4.06 5.06
CA SER A 45 -5.68 5.07 5.60
C SER A 45 -4.98 6.09 6.50
N ASP A 46 -5.52 7.30 6.57
CA ASP A 46 -5.06 8.40 7.44
C ASP A 46 -3.59 8.81 7.19
N ASN A 47 -3.18 8.83 5.93
CA ASN A 47 -1.90 9.40 5.49
C ASN A 47 -2.11 10.75 4.77
N ARG A 48 -1.14 11.18 3.97
CA ARG A 48 -1.20 12.44 3.19
C ARG A 48 -0.83 12.19 1.72
N LEU A 49 -1.12 10.99 1.23
CA LEU A 49 -0.86 10.59 -0.15
C LEU A 49 -1.71 11.44 -1.08
N ARG A 50 -1.12 11.88 -2.18
CA ARG A 50 -1.81 12.61 -3.26
C ARG A 50 -1.89 11.80 -4.56
N GLU A 51 -1.05 10.78 -4.67
CA GLU A 51 -0.92 9.93 -5.84
C GLU A 51 -0.59 8.50 -5.41
N LEU A 52 -0.82 7.56 -6.33
CA LEU A 52 -0.36 6.18 -6.23
C LEU A 52 0.58 5.93 -7.41
N PRO A 53 1.63 5.11 -7.22
CA PRO A 53 2.56 4.84 -8.31
C PRO A 53 1.89 3.99 -9.38
N SER A 54 2.29 4.19 -10.64
CA SER A 54 1.87 3.35 -11.76
C SER A 54 2.23 1.87 -11.54
N GLY A 55 3.29 1.61 -10.78
CA GLY A 55 3.72 0.26 -10.41
C GLY A 55 2.78 -0.48 -9.47
N LEU A 56 1.72 0.14 -8.93
CA LEU A 56 0.74 -0.55 -8.08
C LEU A 56 0.06 -1.73 -8.82
N THR A 57 -0.07 -1.65 -10.14
CA THR A 57 -0.59 -2.74 -11.00
C THR A 57 0.27 -4.00 -10.98
N SER A 58 1.52 -3.93 -10.53
CA SER A 58 2.40 -5.10 -10.39
C SER A 58 2.00 -6.02 -9.23
N LEU A 59 1.20 -5.51 -8.28
CA LEU A 59 0.66 -6.30 -7.17
C LEU A 59 -0.54 -7.12 -7.64
N ASN A 60 -0.29 -8.13 -8.48
CA ASN A 60 -1.32 -8.96 -9.14
C ASN A 60 -2.22 -9.76 -8.18
N GLN A 61 -1.86 -9.84 -6.89
CA GLN A 61 -2.64 -10.53 -5.86
C GLN A 61 -3.42 -9.54 -4.97
N LEU A 62 -3.30 -8.23 -5.21
CA LEU A 62 -3.95 -7.21 -4.39
C LEU A 62 -5.46 -7.23 -4.64
N GLU A 63 -6.21 -7.54 -3.60
CA GLU A 63 -7.68 -7.63 -3.60
C GLU A 63 -8.30 -6.37 -2.99
N GLU A 64 -7.63 -5.76 -2.02
CA GLU A 64 -8.13 -4.61 -1.28
C GLU A 64 -7.04 -3.57 -1.04
N ILE A 65 -7.37 -2.31 -1.34
CA ILE A 65 -6.58 -1.14 -0.96
C ILE A 65 -7.45 -0.14 -0.19
N GLN A 66 -6.99 0.26 1.00
CA GLN A 66 -7.68 1.24 1.84
C GLN A 66 -6.94 2.57 1.82
N LEU A 67 -7.60 3.61 1.34
CA LEU A 67 -6.99 4.93 1.09
C LEU A 67 -7.73 6.08 1.79
N LYS A 68 -8.72 5.78 2.63
CA LYS A 68 -9.52 6.78 3.34
C LYS A 68 -8.63 7.75 4.13
N GLY A 69 -8.96 9.04 4.13
CA GLY A 69 -8.20 10.02 4.92
C GLY A 69 -6.84 10.38 4.32
N ASN A 70 -6.67 10.24 3.01
CA ASN A 70 -5.54 10.79 2.26
C ASN A 70 -5.91 12.11 1.55
N ALA A 71 -4.98 12.68 0.79
CA ALA A 71 -5.11 13.99 0.15
C ALA A 71 -5.29 13.90 -1.38
N PHE A 72 -5.97 12.85 -1.87
CA PHE A 72 -6.29 12.69 -3.28
C PHE A 72 -7.31 13.73 -3.73
N SER A 73 -7.01 14.48 -4.80
CA SER A 73 -7.94 15.43 -5.42
C SER A 73 -8.88 14.76 -6.44
N GLU A 74 -8.48 13.60 -6.94
CA GLU A 74 -9.21 12.80 -7.93
C GLU A 74 -9.02 11.31 -7.61
N VAL A 75 -9.81 10.45 -8.27
CA VAL A 75 -9.59 9.01 -8.18
C VAL A 75 -8.27 8.68 -8.87
N PRO A 76 -7.29 8.05 -8.19
CA PRO A 76 -6.03 7.68 -8.83
C PRO A 76 -6.26 6.82 -10.09
N PRO A 77 -5.65 7.15 -11.24
CA PRO A 77 -5.88 6.43 -12.49
C PRO A 77 -5.61 4.93 -12.42
N VAL A 78 -4.73 4.51 -11.50
CA VAL A 78 -4.37 3.10 -11.26
C VAL A 78 -5.48 2.27 -10.62
N LEU A 79 -6.55 2.92 -10.13
CA LEU A 79 -7.74 2.27 -9.57
C LEU A 79 -8.92 2.26 -10.56
N GLY A 80 -8.73 2.81 -11.76
CA GLY A 80 -9.75 2.94 -12.80
C GLY A 80 -9.74 1.81 -13.82
#